data_AF-A0A429XT43-F1
#
_entry.id   AF-A0A429XT43-F1
#
_cell.length_a   1.000
_cell.length_b   1.000
_cell.length_c   1.000
_cell.angle_alpha   90.00
_cell.angle_beta   90.00
_cell.angle_gamma   90.00
#
_symmetry.space_group_name_H-M   'P 1'
#
loop_
_entity.id
_entity.type
_entity.pdbx_description
1 polymer ?
#
loop_
_entity_poly.entity_id
_entity_poly.type
_entity_poly.pdbx_seq_one_letter_code
_entity_poly.pdbx_strand_id
1 'polypeptide(L)' 'MMFLPELLRGAGITIKVLLLSAVFAFLFAFIAGLGRVSRFWLVRFLMGTLVELFRGTSLLVQMFFFFFALP' A
#
# COMPACT_ATOMS: atom_id res chain seq x y z
N MET A 1 13.75 0.95 -32.88
CA MET A 1 14.75 0.30 -32.00
C MET A 1 15.26 1.20 -30.87
N MET A 2 15.33 2.53 -31.01
CA MET A 2 15.90 3.43 -29.99
C MET A 2 15.15 3.50 -28.65
N PHE A 3 13.82 3.34 -28.63
CA PHE A 3 13.01 3.43 -27.40
C PHE A 3 12.81 2.10 -26.66
N LEU A 4 13.04 0.97 -27.33
CA LEU A 4 12.85 -0.37 -26.78
C LEU A 4 13.62 -0.62 -25.46
N PRO A 5 14.91 -0.22 -25.32
CA PRO A 5 15.62 -0.42 -24.05
C PRO A 5 15.03 0.40 -22.89
N GLU A 6 14.54 1.62 -23.14
CA GLU A 6 13.93 2.44 -22.10
C GLU A 6 12.55 1.93 -21.68
N LEU A 7 11.75 1.41 -22.63
CA LEU A 7 10.49 0.74 -22.29
C LEU A 7 10.72 -0.53 -21.45
N LEU A 8 11.72 -1.34 -21.77
CA LEU A 8 12.07 -2.53 -21.00
C LEU A 8 12.54 -2.17 -19.59
N ARG A 9 13.33 -1.11 -19.46
CA ARG A 9 13.75 -0.57 -18.16
C ARG A 9 12.55 -0.08 -17.35
N GLY A 10 11.62 0.65 -17.96
CA GLY A 10 10.37 1.08 -17.32
C GLY A 10 9.52 -0.09 -16.84
N ALA A 11 9.35 -1.12 -17.68
CA ALA A 11 8.64 -2.34 -17.32
C ALA A 11 9.30 -3.05 -16.13
N GLY A 12 10.64 -3.11 -16.10
CA GLY A 12 11.39 -3.65 -14.96
C GLY A 12 11.14 -2.90 -13.66
N ILE A 13 11.03 -1.57 -13.71
CA ILE A 13 10.70 -0.74 -12.54
C ILE A 13 9.28 -1.05 -12.05
N THR A 14 8.30 -1.12 -12.96
CA THR A 14 6.91 -1.45 -12.60
C THR A 14 6.81 -2.81 -11.92
N ILE A 15 7.49 -3.83 -12.44
CA ILE A 15 7.50 -5.17 -11.84
C ILE A 15 8.13 -5.11 -10.44
N LYS A 16 9.26 -4.41 -10.29
CA LYS A 16 9.94 -4.29 -9.00
C LYS A 16 9.06 -3.62 -7.95
N VAL A 17 8.42 -2.50 -8.31
CA VAL A 17 7.49 -1.78 -7.42
C VAL A 17 6.29 -2.65 -7.10
N LEU A 18 5.68 -3.31 -8.09
CA LEU A 18 4.54 -4.19 -7.89
C LEU A 18 4.86 -5.31 -6.89
N LEU A 19 5.98 -6.02 -7.06
CA LEU A 19 6.35 -7.12 -6.19
C LEU A 19 6.64 -6.64 -4.76
N LEU A 20 7.42 -5.57 -4.59
CA LEU A 20 7.74 -5.03 -3.27
C LEU A 20 6.47 -4.52 -2.57
N SER A 21 5.67 -3.69 -3.23
CA SER A 21 4.44 -3.15 -2.68
C SER A 21 3.44 -4.26 -2.35
N ALA A 22 3.32 -5.31 -3.17
CA ALA A 22 2.45 -6.44 -2.90
C ALA A 22 2.85 -7.19 -1.62
N VAL A 23 4.14 -7.44 -1.42
CA VAL A 23 4.65 -8.10 -0.20
C VAL A 23 4.32 -7.28 1.04
N PHE A 24 4.61 -5.97 1.03
CA PHE A 24 4.29 -5.09 2.15
C PHE A 24 2.79 -5.00 2.40
N ALA A 25 1.99 -4.76 1.36
CA ALA A 25 0.53 -4.68 1.46
C ALA A 25 -0.06 -5.97 2.02
N PHE A 26 0.45 -7.14 1.61
CA PHE A 26 0.02 -8.42 2.14
C PHE A 26 0.30 -8.54 3.64
N LEU A 27 1.51 -8.20 4.09
CA LEU A 27 1.86 -8.23 5.51
C LEU A 27 0.97 -7.30 6.35
N PHE A 28 0.76 -6.06 5.90
CA PHE A 28 -0.11 -5.12 6.60
C PHE A 28 -1.57 -5.57 6.61
N ALA A 29 -2.09 -6.06 5.48
CA ALA A 29 -3.45 -6.58 5.40
C ALA A 29 -3.65 -7.82 6.28
N PHE A 30 -2.65 -8.69 6.38
CA PHE A 30 -2.69 -9.87 7.24
C PHE A 30 -2.73 -9.49 8.72
N ILE A 31 -1.85 -8.57 9.16
CA ILE A 31 -1.83 -8.05 10.53
C ILE A 31 -3.15 -7.35 10.87
N ALA A 32 -3.65 -6.48 9.98
CA ALA A 32 -4.90 -5.78 10.18
C ALA A 32 -6.12 -6.73 10.18
N GLY A 33 -6.07 -7.79 9.37
CA GLY A 33 -7.07 -8.86 9.37
C GLY A 33 -7.12 -9.60 10.70
N LEU A 34 -5.97 -10.04 11.21
CA LEU A 34 -5.86 -10.71 12.51
C LEU A 34 -6.26 -9.78 13.66
N GLY A 35 -5.83 -8.52 13.62
CA GLY A 35 -6.12 -7.53 14.65
C GLY A 35 -7.61 -7.22 14.80
N ARG A 36 -8.43 -7.38 13.75
CA ARG A 36 -9.89 -7.24 13.84
C ARG A 36 -10.55 -8.35 14.67
N VAL A 37 -9.96 -9.54 14.76
CA VAL A 37 -10.47 -10.67 15.57
C VAL A 37 -10.07 -10.53 17.05
N SER A 38 -9.17 -9.60 17.38
CA SER A 38 -8.72 -9.37 18.75
C SER A 38 -9.87 -9.09 19.72
N ARG A 39 -9.75 -9.58 20.96
CA ARG A 39 -10.70 -9.31 22.07
C ARG A 39 -10.60 -7.87 22.57
N PHE A 40 -9.47 -7.20 22.39
CA PHE A 40 -9.27 -5.83 22.84
C PHE A 40 -9.98 -4.85 21.90
N TRP A 41 -10.97 -4.13 22.42
CA TRP A 41 -11.79 -3.19 21.66
C TRP A 41 -10.95 -2.13 20.94
N LEU A 42 -9.88 -1.64 21.58
CA LEU A 42 -9.00 -0.62 21.03
C LEU A 42 -8.23 -1.13 19.81
N VAL A 43 -7.68 -2.35 19.87
CA VAL A 43 -6.97 -2.97 18.73
C VAL A 43 -7.93 -3.17 17.56
N ARG A 44 -9.14 -3.66 17.84
CA ARG A 44 -10.17 -3.86 16.81
C ARG A 44 -10.56 -2.55 16.15
N PHE A 45 -10.75 -1.49 16.94
CA PHE A 45 -11.10 -0.17 16.44
C PHE A 45 -9.98 0.41 15.56
N LEU A 46 -8.73 0.43 16.06
CA LEU A 46 -7.58 0.94 15.30
C LEU A 46 -7.38 0.20 13.98
N MET A 47 -7.46 -1.14 14.00
CA MET A 47 -7.31 -1.95 12.77
C MET A 47 -8.50 -1.76 11.82
N GLY A 48 -9.71 -1.55 12.35
CA GLY A 48 -10.89 -1.20 11.58
C GLY A 48 -10.71 0.13 10.85
N THR A 49 -10.35 1.19 11.59
CA THR A 49 -10.09 2.52 11.02
C THR A 49 -8.97 2.49 9.98
N LEU A 50 -7.87 1.77 10.25
CA LEU A 50 -6.77 1.63 9.30
C LEU A 50 -7.27 0.99 7.98
N VAL A 51 -8.01 -0.11 8.05
CA VAL A 51 -8.57 -0.79 6.87
C VAL A 51 -9.58 0.10 6.13
N GLU A 52 -10.43 0.82 6.85
CA GLU A 52 -11.38 1.76 6.26
C GLU A 52 -10.69 2.94 5.57
N LEU A 53 -9.58 3.46 6.12
CA LEU A 53 -8.78 4.48 5.47
C LEU A 53 -8.21 3.97 4.14
N PHE A 54 -7.58 2.79 4.14
CA PHE A 54 -7.04 2.24 2.89
C PHE A 54 -8.12 1.88 1.84
N ARG A 55 -9.33 1.52 2.27
CA ARG A 55 -10.44 1.18 1.37
C ARG A 55 -11.30 2.37 0.96
N GLY A 56 -11.38 3.40 1.79
CA GLY A 56 -12.25 4.57 1.63
C GLY A 56 -11.56 5.78 1.02
N THR A 57 -10.22 5.80 0.99
CA THR A 57 -9.46 6.90 0.36
C THR A 57 -8.88 6.48 -0.99
N SER A 58 -8.79 7.42 -1.93
CA SER A 58 -8.12 7.20 -3.21
C SER A 58 -6.62 6.99 -3.01
N LEU A 59 -6.05 5.98 -3.66
CA LEU A 59 -4.60 5.71 -3.64
C LEU A 59 -3.81 6.91 -4.18
N LEU A 60 -4.36 7.65 -5.15
CA LEU A 60 -3.74 8.87 -5.67
C LEU A 60 -3.62 9.92 -4.56
N VAL A 61 -4.66 10.13 -3.75
CA VAL A 61 -4.62 11.07 -2.62
C VAL A 61 -3.57 10.65 -1.59
N GLN A 62 -3.44 9.36 -1.32
CA GLN A 62 -2.40 8.83 -0.44
C GLN A 62 -1.00 9.11 -1.01
N MET A 63 -0.77 8.82 -2.30
CA MET A 63 0.50 9.10 -2.97
C MET A 63 0.84 10.58 -2.95
N PHE A 64 -0.13 11.47 -3.23
CA PHE A 64 0.04 12.91 -3.12
C PHE A 64 0.40 13.32 -1.69
N PHE A 65 -0.34 12.84 -0.69
CA PHE A 65 -0.06 13.14 0.70
C PHE A 65 1.37 12.73 1.09
N PHE A 66 1.78 11.49 0.80
CA PHE A 66 3.14 11.05 1.10
C PHE A 66 4.21 11.83 0.32
N PHE A 67 3.95 12.22 -0.93
CA PHE A 67 4.92 12.96 -1.72
C PHE A 67 5.05 14.44 -1.31
N PHE A 68 3.97 15.09 -0.88
CA PHE A 68 3.93 16.54 -0.61
C PHE A 68 3.92 16.91 0.88
N ALA A 69 3.45 16.02 1.78
CA ALA A 69 3.31 16.33 3.21
C ALA A 69 4.53 15.92 4.05
N LEU A 70 5.39 15.04 3.54
CA LEU A 70 6.67 14.69 4.17
C LEU A 70 7.72 15.77 3.77
N PRO A 71 8.44 16.39 4.73
CA PRO A 71 9.47 17.40 4.43
C PRO A 71 10.69 16.80 3.73
#